data_AF-A0A923CM86-F1
#
_entry.id   AF-A0A923CM86-F1
#
_cell.length_a   1.000
_cell.length_b   1.000
_cell.length_c   1.000
_cell.angle_alpha   90.00
_cell.angle_beta   90.00
_cell.angle_gamma   90.00
#
_symmetry.space_group_name_H-M   'P 1'
#
loop_
_entity.id
_entity.type
_entity.pdbx_description
1 polymer ?
#
loop_
_entity_poly.entity_id
_entity_poly.type
_entity_poly.pdbx_seq_one_letter_code
_entity_poly.pdbx_strand_id
1 'polypeptide(L)'
;MTLSTSKEFLMLNLNRLLKIISLIMAGLALTALTISAPFVYPQGKAVKASKAKLIVTHATIRAGQSTPFYDRSEEVVKSLKDQPGLLAYSIRRQLFGNQAWTLTLWDSEHSKSAFTRSGAHQSAMAEASSVLSCARFLRVDWSGEVKNLDWDEVLGRLDTESVSYSFGDSDC
;
A
#
# COMPACT_ATOMS: atom_id res chain seq x y z
N MET A 1 -58.26 -2.49 -23.56
CA MET A 1 -57.93 -2.10 -22.18
C MET A 1 -56.75 -2.96 -21.72
N THR A 2 -55.52 -2.69 -22.21
CA THR A 2 -54.34 -3.58 -22.01
C THR A 2 -53.00 -2.82 -22.11
N LEU A 3 -52.98 -1.53 -21.77
CA LEU A 3 -51.76 -0.69 -21.82
C LEU A 3 -51.14 -0.43 -20.43
N SER A 4 -51.80 -0.85 -19.34
CA SER A 4 -51.34 -0.55 -17.97
C SER A 4 -50.27 -1.52 -17.46
N THR A 5 -50.35 -2.80 -17.84
CA THR A 5 -49.53 -3.87 -17.25
C THR A 5 -48.10 -3.93 -17.77
N SER A 6 -47.83 -3.47 -19.00
CA SER A 6 -46.48 -3.50 -19.57
C SER A 6 -45.55 -2.44 -18.97
N LYS A 7 -46.07 -1.25 -18.66
CA LYS A 7 -45.30 -0.16 -18.04
C LYS A 7 -44.94 -0.46 -16.59
N GLU A 8 -45.84 -1.06 -15.83
CA GLU A 8 -45.57 -1.45 -14.42
C GLU A 8 -44.54 -2.57 -14.33
N PHE A 9 -44.57 -3.56 -15.24
CA PHE A 9 -43.57 -4.63 -15.30
C PHE A 9 -42.18 -4.10 -15.70
N LEU A 10 -42.12 -3.15 -16.65
CA LEU A 10 -40.86 -2.50 -17.04
C LEU A 10 -40.28 -1.65 -15.90
N MET A 11 -41.11 -0.90 -15.19
CA MET A 11 -40.70 -0.07 -14.05
C MET A 11 -40.26 -0.89 -12.84
N LEU A 12 -40.91 -2.03 -12.53
CA LEU A 12 -40.48 -2.94 -11.46
C LEU A 12 -39.11 -3.56 -11.75
N ASN A 13 -38.84 -3.94 -13.00
CA ASN A 13 -37.53 -4.49 -13.39
C ASN A 13 -36.43 -3.43 -13.37
N LEU A 14 -36.71 -2.19 -13.79
CA LEU A 14 -35.74 -1.10 -13.75
C LEU A 14 -35.36 -0.70 -12.31
N ASN A 15 -36.33 -0.64 -11.39
CA ASN A 15 -36.06 -0.34 -9.97
C ASN A 15 -35.30 -1.46 -9.26
N ARG A 16 -35.54 -2.72 -9.62
CA ARG A 16 -34.74 -3.86 -9.11
C ARG A 16 -33.32 -3.82 -9.66
N LEU A 17 -33.15 -3.54 -10.95
CA LEU A 17 -31.84 -3.40 -11.59
C LEU A 17 -31.04 -2.24 -10.97
N LEU A 18 -31.67 -1.07 -10.78
CA LEU A 18 -31.06 0.10 -10.14
C LEU A 18 -30.63 -0.18 -8.69
N LYS A 19 -31.43 -0.93 -7.92
CA LYS A 19 -31.07 -1.35 -6.55
C LYS A 19 -29.88 -2.32 -6.54
N ILE A 20 -29.87 -3.31 -7.44
CA ILE A 20 -28.76 -4.27 -7.56
C ILE A 20 -27.47 -3.56 -7.98
N ILE A 21 -27.54 -2.66 -8.97
CA ILE A 21 -26.39 -1.85 -9.41
C ILE A 21 -25.90 -0.96 -8.26
N SER A 22 -26.80 -0.34 -7.49
CA SER A 22 -26.42 0.49 -6.34
C SER A 22 -25.75 -0.33 -5.22
N LEU A 23 -26.20 -1.56 -4.95
CA LEU A 23 -25.55 -2.47 -4.00
C LEU A 23 -24.18 -2.94 -4.50
N ILE A 24 -24.03 -3.22 -5.79
CA ILE A 24 -22.74 -3.59 -6.39
C ILE A 24 -21.75 -2.42 -6.31
N MET A 25 -22.18 -1.20 -6.68
CA MET A 25 -21.34 0.00 -6.58
C MET A 25 -20.95 0.33 -5.13
N ALA A 26 -21.86 0.14 -4.17
CA ALA A 26 -21.54 0.29 -2.75
C ALA A 26 -20.55 -0.79 -2.26
N GLY A 27 -20.69 -2.03 -2.74
CA GLY A 27 -19.76 -3.13 -2.46
C GLY A 27 -18.35 -2.90 -3.05
N LEU A 28 -18.27 -2.36 -4.27
CA LEU A 28 -17.02 -1.95 -4.92
C LEU A 28 -16.34 -0.76 -4.24
N ALA A 29 -17.12 0.18 -3.70
CA ALA A 29 -16.57 1.32 -2.97
C ALA A 29 -15.91 0.93 -1.64
N LEU A 30 -16.39 -0.14 -0.99
CA LEU A 30 -15.87 -0.61 0.30
C LEU A 30 -14.46 -1.21 0.18
N THR A 31 -14.14 -1.92 -0.90
CA THR A 31 -12.79 -2.47 -1.09
C THR A 31 -11.77 -1.38 -1.42
N ALA A 32 -12.16 -0.23 -1.98
CA ALA A 32 -11.23 0.85 -2.35
C ALA A 32 -10.80 1.73 -1.16
N LEU A 33 -11.33 1.54 0.04
CA LEU A 33 -11.04 2.43 1.16
C LEU A 33 -9.61 2.22 1.66
N THR A 34 -8.74 3.17 1.36
CA THR A 34 -7.35 3.19 1.81
C THR A 34 -7.13 4.31 2.82
N ILE A 35 -6.30 4.05 3.83
CA ILE A 35 -5.86 5.05 4.79
C ILE A 35 -4.35 5.20 4.69
N SER A 36 -3.89 6.45 4.62
CA SER A 36 -2.47 6.80 4.61
C SER A 36 -2.14 7.56 5.89
N ALA A 37 -1.13 7.09 6.62
CA ALA A 37 -0.55 7.88 7.70
C ALA A 37 0.22 9.07 7.10
N PRO A 38 0.19 10.27 7.73
CA PRO A 38 1.04 11.37 7.32
C PRO A 38 2.51 10.97 7.40
N PHE A 39 3.38 11.69 6.67
CA PHE A 39 4.81 11.46 6.77
C PHE A 39 5.30 11.69 8.19
N VAL A 40 6.05 10.71 8.69
CA VAL A 40 6.78 10.81 9.96
C VAL A 40 8.23 11.15 9.65
N TYR A 41 8.76 12.14 10.37
CA TYR A 41 10.15 12.57 10.28
C TYR A 41 10.86 12.18 11.57
N PRO A 42 11.68 11.10 11.59
CA PRO A 42 12.37 10.67 12.80
C PRO A 42 13.24 11.78 13.43
N GLN A 43 13.79 12.65 12.59
CA GLN A 43 14.61 13.81 13.01
C GLN A 43 13.77 15.06 13.36
N GLY A 44 12.44 14.91 13.47
CA GLY A 44 11.51 15.96 13.89
C GLY A 44 11.19 17.04 12.85
N LYS A 45 11.81 17.01 11.66
CA LYS A 45 11.53 17.97 10.58
C LYS A 45 11.74 17.38 9.20
N ALA A 46 11.02 17.92 8.21
CA ALA A 46 11.26 17.63 6.81
C ALA A 46 12.66 18.13 6.39
N VAL A 47 13.32 17.33 5.55
CA VAL A 47 14.64 17.64 5.00
C VAL A 47 14.52 17.74 3.48
N LYS A 48 15.20 18.73 2.88
CA LYS A 48 15.38 18.80 1.43
C LYS A 48 16.50 17.86 1.03
N ALA A 49 16.14 16.74 0.40
CA ALA A 49 17.09 15.76 -0.11
C ALA A 49 17.74 16.24 -1.41
N SER A 50 18.99 15.86 -1.63
CA SER A 50 19.73 16.12 -2.88
C SER A 50 20.06 14.85 -3.66
N LYS A 51 20.21 13.70 -2.98
CA LYS A 51 20.51 12.36 -3.54
C LYS A 51 20.00 11.24 -2.63
N ALA A 52 18.79 11.40 -2.11
CA ALA A 52 18.19 10.40 -1.22
C ALA A 52 17.75 9.16 -2.00
N LYS A 53 17.53 8.06 -1.29
CA LYS A 53 16.95 6.82 -1.83
C LYS A 53 15.51 6.70 -1.34
N LEU A 54 14.56 6.83 -2.26
CA LEU A 54 13.16 6.58 -2.01
C LEU A 54 12.85 5.11 -2.31
N ILE A 55 12.31 4.41 -1.32
CA ILE A 55 11.91 3.02 -1.42
C ILE A 55 10.42 2.94 -1.15
N VAL A 56 9.70 2.32 -2.08
CA VAL A 56 8.27 2.04 -1.94
C VAL A 56 8.08 0.55 -2.07
N THR A 57 7.37 -0.02 -1.11
CA THR A 57 6.96 -1.42 -1.12
C THR A 57 5.45 -1.45 -1.22
N HIS A 58 4.93 -2.27 -2.14
CA HIS A 58 3.53 -2.67 -2.18
C HIS A 58 3.48 -4.17 -1.86
N ALA A 59 2.72 -4.53 -0.83
CA ALA A 59 2.55 -5.89 -0.37
C ALA A 59 1.09 -6.33 -0.58
N THR A 60 0.92 -7.48 -1.21
CA THR A 60 -0.36 -8.19 -1.30
C THR A 60 -0.34 -9.34 -0.32
N ILE A 61 -1.20 -9.24 0.69
CA ILE A 61 -1.29 -10.17 1.82
C ILE A 61 -2.14 -11.38 1.41
N ARG A 62 -1.74 -12.58 1.83
CA ARG A 62 -2.55 -13.79 1.63
C ARG A 62 -3.84 -13.74 2.45
N ALA A 63 -4.88 -14.41 1.95
CA ALA A 63 -6.13 -14.55 2.67
C ALA A 63 -5.90 -15.15 4.07
N GLY A 64 -6.47 -14.51 5.09
CA GLY A 64 -6.32 -14.94 6.49
C GLY A 64 -4.99 -14.59 7.15
N GLN A 65 -4.04 -13.95 6.45
CA GLN A 65 -2.70 -13.62 6.97
C GLN A 65 -2.53 -12.14 7.36
N SER A 66 -3.62 -11.38 7.45
CA SER A 66 -3.56 -9.94 7.78
C SER A 66 -2.98 -9.66 9.16
N THR A 67 -3.42 -10.37 10.20
CA THR A 67 -2.92 -10.18 11.57
C THR A 67 -1.40 -10.39 11.67
N PRO A 68 -0.84 -11.57 11.31
CA PRO A 68 0.60 -11.78 11.42
C PRO A 68 1.41 -10.81 10.55
N PHE A 69 0.89 -10.41 9.37
CA PHE A 69 1.52 -9.38 8.55
C PHE A 69 1.59 -8.02 9.27
N TYR A 70 0.49 -7.57 9.87
CA TYR A 70 0.45 -6.26 10.54
C TYR A 70 1.25 -6.25 11.85
N ASP A 71 1.29 -7.35 12.59
CA ASP A 71 2.12 -7.47 13.79
C ASP A 71 3.61 -7.28 13.45
N ARG A 72 4.11 -7.98 12.42
CA ARG A 72 5.49 -7.81 11.92
C ARG A 72 5.73 -6.43 11.32
N SER A 73 4.76 -5.89 10.59
CA SER A 73 4.86 -4.54 10.04
C SER A 73 4.99 -3.50 11.15
N GLU A 74 4.28 -3.67 12.26
CA GLU A 74 4.38 -2.77 13.42
C GLU A 74 5.77 -2.83 14.06
N GLU A 75 6.36 -4.01 14.21
CA GLU A 75 7.74 -4.18 14.70
C GLU A 75 8.74 -3.43 13.80
N VAL A 76 8.61 -3.59 12.48
CA VAL A 76 9.45 -2.87 11.50
C VAL A 76 9.25 -1.36 11.64
N VAL A 77 8.00 -0.88 11.68
CA VAL A 77 7.69 0.55 11.81
C VAL A 77 8.22 1.13 13.12
N LYS A 78 8.13 0.40 14.24
CA LYS A 78 8.72 0.81 15.52
C LYS A 78 10.23 0.99 15.39
N SER A 79 10.91 0.05 14.73
CA SER A 79 12.37 0.11 14.52
C SER A 79 12.83 1.23 13.59
N LEU A 80 11.97 1.72 12.67
CA LEU A 80 12.32 2.77 11.71
C LEU A 80 12.75 4.07 12.39
N LYS A 81 12.12 4.42 13.53
CA LYS A 81 12.39 5.68 14.24
C LYS A 81 13.85 5.82 14.68
N ASP A 82 14.51 4.69 14.93
CA ASP A 82 15.87 4.64 15.45
C ASP A 82 16.90 4.34 14.36
N GLN A 83 16.49 4.23 13.08
CA GLN A 83 17.41 3.92 11.99
C GLN A 83 18.23 5.15 11.58
N PRO A 84 19.57 5.09 11.66
CA PRO A 84 20.42 6.16 11.15
C PRO A 84 20.17 6.41 9.65
N GLY A 85 20.12 7.68 9.27
CA GLY A 85 19.95 8.10 7.88
C GLY A 85 18.52 7.97 7.32
N LEU A 86 17.52 7.56 8.12
CA LEU A 86 16.12 7.65 7.71
C LEU A 86 15.66 9.11 7.78
N LEU A 87 15.22 9.65 6.65
CA LEU A 87 14.73 11.02 6.51
C LEU A 87 13.22 11.13 6.74
N ALA A 88 12.46 10.15 6.23
CA ALA A 88 11.01 10.11 6.40
C ALA A 88 10.44 8.72 6.11
N TYR A 89 9.25 8.45 6.62
CA TYR A 89 8.45 7.30 6.19
C TYR A 89 6.95 7.58 6.24
N SER A 90 6.18 6.83 5.46
CA SER A 90 4.71 6.81 5.48
C SER A 90 4.21 5.41 5.21
N ILE A 91 3.09 5.04 5.81
CA ILE A 91 2.46 3.73 5.67
C ILE A 91 1.03 3.96 5.18
N ARG A 92 0.63 3.23 4.15
CA ARG A 92 -0.73 3.21 3.62
C ARG A 92 -1.26 1.78 3.67
N ARG A 93 -2.55 1.60 3.97
CA ARG A 93 -3.20 0.28 3.96
C ARG A 93 -4.62 0.35 3.46
N GLN A 94 -5.08 -0.75 2.89
CA GLN A 94 -6.48 -0.97 2.53
C GLN A 94 -7.25 -1.45 3.76
N LEU A 95 -8.35 -0.78 4.12
CA LEU A 95 -9.11 -1.10 5.34
C LEU A 95 -9.93 -2.38 5.21
N PHE A 96 -10.48 -2.64 4.02
CA PHE A 96 -11.30 -3.81 3.72
C PHE A 96 -10.69 -4.66 2.60
N GLY A 97 -9.36 -4.79 2.59
CA GLY A 97 -8.65 -5.58 1.60
C GLY A 97 -7.31 -6.07 2.09
N ASN A 98 -6.48 -6.51 1.17
CA ASN A 98 -5.24 -7.23 1.45
C ASN A 98 -3.99 -6.48 0.99
N GLN A 99 -4.10 -5.19 0.70
CA GLN A 99 -2.98 -4.39 0.23
C GLN A 99 -2.43 -3.47 1.31
N ALA A 100 -1.11 -3.39 1.37
CA ALA A 100 -0.37 -2.47 2.20
C ALA A 100 0.78 -1.84 1.41
N TRP A 101 1.09 -0.59 1.70
CA TRP A 101 2.21 0.13 1.12
C TRP A 101 3.06 0.78 2.19
N THR A 102 4.37 0.74 1.99
CA THR A 102 5.32 1.48 2.81
C THR A 102 6.17 2.35 1.93
N LEU A 103 6.42 3.57 2.38
CA LEU A 103 7.34 4.48 1.75
C LEU A 103 8.39 4.88 2.77
N THR A 104 9.66 4.77 2.39
CA THR A 104 10.80 5.21 3.21
C THR A 104 11.75 6.04 2.36
N LEU A 105 12.25 7.13 2.92
CA LEU A 105 13.26 7.98 2.31
C LEU A 105 14.54 7.93 3.14
N TRP A 106 15.64 7.55 2.51
CA TRP A 106 16.95 7.39 3.13
C TRP A 106 17.94 8.41 2.59
N ASP A 107 18.84 8.92 3.42
CA ASP A 107 19.87 9.86 3.00
C ASP A 107 20.88 9.26 2.00
N SER A 108 21.01 7.94 2.00
CA SER A 108 22.01 7.21 1.24
C SER A 108 21.62 5.74 1.08
N GLU A 109 22.24 5.10 0.08
CA GLU A 109 22.12 3.66 -0.13
C GLU A 109 22.72 2.86 1.04
N HIS A 110 23.74 3.42 1.70
CA HIS A 110 24.38 2.79 2.85
C HIS A 110 23.41 2.67 4.04
N SER A 111 22.74 3.76 4.40
CA SER A 111 21.75 3.79 5.50
C SER A 111 20.58 2.85 5.22
N LYS A 112 20.03 2.89 3.99
CA LYS A 112 19.00 1.93 3.56
C LYS A 112 19.48 0.49 3.67
N SER A 113 20.74 0.23 3.29
CA SER A 113 21.32 -1.12 3.36
C SER A 113 21.57 -1.59 4.78
N ALA A 114 21.93 -0.70 5.69
CA ALA A 114 22.00 -1.00 7.11
C ALA A 114 20.62 -1.41 7.66
N PHE A 115 19.56 -0.67 7.33
CA PHE A 115 18.20 -1.02 7.74
C PHE A 115 17.76 -2.39 7.22
N THR A 116 18.02 -2.72 5.94
CA THR A 116 17.65 -4.02 5.40
C THR A 116 18.33 -5.20 6.11
N ARG A 117 19.46 -4.95 6.79
CA ARG A 117 20.19 -5.93 7.61
C ARG A 117 19.81 -5.89 9.09
N SER A 118 18.93 -4.98 9.50
CA SER A 118 18.46 -4.90 10.88
C SER A 118 17.64 -6.15 11.26
N GLY A 119 17.63 -6.49 12.55
CA GLY A 119 16.91 -7.67 13.04
C GLY A 119 15.42 -7.64 12.69
N ALA A 120 14.75 -6.51 12.91
CA ALA A 120 13.32 -6.37 12.61
C ALA A 120 13.00 -6.61 11.12
N HIS A 121 13.79 -6.05 10.20
CA HIS A 121 13.59 -6.27 8.77
C HIS A 121 13.89 -7.72 8.37
N GLN A 122 14.97 -8.31 8.89
CA GLN A 122 15.32 -9.71 8.60
C GLN A 122 14.25 -10.69 9.11
N SER A 123 13.73 -10.49 10.31
CA SER A 123 12.61 -11.28 10.86
C SER A 123 11.35 -11.18 10.00
N ALA A 124 10.97 -9.97 9.58
CA ALA A 124 9.82 -9.78 8.69
C ALA A 124 10.02 -10.48 7.32
N MET A 125 11.24 -10.40 6.76
CA MET A 125 11.55 -11.06 5.49
C MET A 125 11.59 -12.58 5.58
N ALA A 126 12.02 -13.14 6.71
CA ALA A 126 12.02 -14.59 6.93
C ALA A 126 10.60 -15.19 6.90
N GLU A 127 9.58 -14.40 7.28
CA GLU A 127 8.17 -14.80 7.30
C GLU A 127 7.40 -14.32 6.06
N ALA A 128 8.00 -13.50 5.19
CA ALA A 128 7.30 -12.90 4.06
C ALA A 128 6.62 -13.94 3.16
N SER A 129 7.29 -15.08 2.92
CA SER A 129 6.76 -16.15 2.08
C SER A 129 5.59 -16.92 2.68
N SER A 130 5.26 -16.76 3.98
CA SER A 130 4.07 -17.36 4.61
C SER A 130 2.88 -16.40 4.67
N VAL A 131 3.13 -15.08 4.67
CA VAL A 131 2.08 -14.06 4.80
C VAL A 131 1.75 -13.28 3.52
N LEU A 132 2.67 -13.16 2.55
CA LEU A 132 2.47 -12.42 1.30
C LEU A 132 2.21 -13.35 0.12
N SER A 133 1.31 -12.98 -0.80
CA SER A 133 1.25 -13.59 -2.13
C SER A 133 2.18 -12.89 -3.12
N CYS A 134 2.32 -11.57 -2.98
CA CYS A 134 3.10 -10.74 -3.88
C CYS A 134 3.73 -9.56 -3.14
N ALA A 135 4.93 -9.14 -3.55
CA ALA A 135 5.49 -7.85 -3.20
C ALA A 135 6.08 -7.14 -4.43
N ARG A 136 5.87 -5.83 -4.54
CA ARG A 136 6.43 -4.97 -5.58
C ARG A 136 7.28 -3.90 -4.94
N PHE A 137 8.46 -3.63 -5.51
CA PHE A 137 9.40 -2.66 -4.97
C PHE A 137 9.78 -1.64 -6.02
N LEU A 138 9.56 -0.37 -5.69
CA LEU A 138 10.09 0.77 -6.44
C LEU A 138 11.28 1.34 -5.66
N ARG A 139 12.40 1.53 -6.36
CA ARG A 139 13.63 2.12 -5.80
C ARG A 139 14.09 3.24 -6.71
N VAL A 140 14.09 4.47 -6.20
CA VAL A 140 14.35 5.65 -7.02
C VAL A 140 15.24 6.64 -6.29
N ASP A 141 16.07 7.33 -7.07
CA ASP A 141 16.84 8.46 -6.57
C ASP A 141 15.92 9.67 -6.44
N TRP A 142 16.01 10.36 -5.30
CA TRP A 142 15.11 11.44 -4.94
C TRP A 142 15.86 12.72 -4.57
N SER A 143 15.36 13.81 -5.13
CA SER A 143 15.83 15.18 -4.89
C SER A 143 14.63 16.08 -4.67
N GLY A 144 14.60 16.80 -3.55
CA GLY A 144 13.48 17.67 -3.18
C GLY A 144 13.00 17.45 -1.74
N GLU A 145 11.90 18.11 -1.39
CA GLU A 145 11.27 17.96 -0.08
C GLU A 145 10.26 16.81 -0.10
N VAL A 146 10.30 15.95 0.92
CA VAL A 146 9.37 14.82 1.09
C VAL A 146 7.91 15.27 1.11
N LYS A 147 7.61 16.46 1.66
CA LYS A 147 6.23 16.95 1.76
C LYS A 147 5.53 17.10 0.40
N ASN A 148 6.30 17.19 -0.68
CA ASN A 148 5.80 17.30 -2.04
C ASN A 148 5.56 15.92 -2.68
N LEU A 149 5.86 14.85 -1.97
CA LEU A 149 5.73 13.49 -2.48
C LEU A 149 4.29 13.04 -2.29
N ASP A 150 3.59 12.88 -3.41
CA ASP A 150 2.21 12.42 -3.46
C ASP A 150 2.14 10.89 -3.62
N TRP A 151 1.21 10.26 -2.89
CA TRP A 151 1.02 8.82 -2.99
C TRP A 151 0.56 8.41 -4.38
N ASP A 152 -0.28 9.19 -5.04
CA ASP A 152 -0.85 8.78 -6.33
C ASP A 152 0.21 8.83 -7.45
N GLU A 153 1.08 9.85 -7.45
CA GLU A 153 2.26 9.89 -8.32
C GLU A 153 3.15 8.65 -8.10
N VAL A 154 3.43 8.34 -6.84
CA VAL A 154 4.28 7.19 -6.48
C VAL A 154 3.66 5.85 -6.86
N LEU A 155 2.35 5.69 -6.68
CA LEU A 155 1.65 4.48 -7.11
C LEU A 155 1.67 4.34 -8.64
N GLY A 156 1.52 5.43 -9.38
CA GLY A 156 1.65 5.42 -10.85
C GLY A 156 3.03 4.95 -11.32
N ARG A 157 4.10 5.35 -10.62
CA ARG A 157 5.47 4.86 -10.90
C ARG A 157 5.68 3.41 -10.45
N LEU A 158 5.07 3.00 -9.33
CA LEU A 158 5.12 1.62 -8.89
C LEU A 158 4.51 0.71 -9.96
N ASP A 159 3.46 1.15 -10.66
CA ASP A 159 2.83 0.38 -11.72
C ASP A 159 3.71 0.11 -12.95
N THR A 160 4.64 1.00 -13.26
CA THR A 160 5.46 0.95 -14.48
C THR A 160 6.92 0.59 -14.24
N GLU A 161 7.47 0.90 -13.07
CA GLU A 161 8.92 0.82 -12.78
C GLU A 161 9.26 -0.22 -11.70
N SER A 162 8.27 -0.83 -11.03
CA SER A 162 8.55 -1.73 -9.90
C SER A 162 9.15 -3.07 -10.34
N VAL A 163 9.95 -3.65 -9.46
CA VAL A 163 10.30 -5.08 -9.52
C VAL A 163 9.31 -5.88 -8.67
N SER A 164 8.68 -6.88 -9.28
CA SER A 164 7.72 -7.77 -8.62
C SER A 164 8.36 -9.05 -8.13
N TYR A 165 7.85 -9.57 -7.01
CA TYR A 165 8.24 -10.84 -6.40
C TYR A 165 6.98 -11.60 -6.00
N SER A 166 6.74 -12.73 -6.65
CA SER A 166 5.70 -13.67 -6.25
C SER A 166 6.20 -14.61 -5.17
N PHE A 167 5.36 -14.83 -4.17
CA PHE A 167 5.57 -15.81 -3.13
C PHE A 167 4.57 -16.95 -3.37
N GLY A 168 4.98 -17.95 -4.15
CA GLY A 168 4.15 -19.08 -4.58
C GLY A 168 3.80 -19.02 -6.07
N ASP A 169 2.77 -19.77 -6.47
CA ASP A 169 2.44 -20.02 -7.90
C ASP A 169 1.54 -18.95 -8.53
N SER A 170 1.21 -17.88 -7.79
CA SER A 170 0.36 -16.80 -8.29
C SER A 170 1.23 -15.67 -8.82
N ASP A 171 1.01 -15.21 -10.05
CA ASP A 171 1.68 -14.02 -10.55
C ASP A 171 1.23 -12.76 -9.77
N CYS A 172 2.20 -11.89 -9.54
CA CYS A 172 2.00 -10.47 -9.32
C CYS A 172 1.53 -9.81 -10.62
#